data_AF-A0A5K7ZUD6-F1
#
_entry.id   AF-A0A5K7ZUD6-F1
#
_cell.length_a   1.000
_cell.length_b   1.000
_cell.length_c   1.000
_cell.angle_alpha   90.00
_cell.angle_beta   90.00
_cell.angle_gamma   90.00
#
_symmetry.space_group_name_H-M   'P 1'
#
loop_
_entity.id
_entity.type
_entity.pdbx_description
1 polymer ?
#
loop_
_entity_poly.entity_id
_entity_poly.type
_entity_poly.pdbx_seq_one_letter_code
_entity_poly.pdbx_strand_id
1 'polypeptide(L)'
;MSVYINRLSAYLPGEPVSNDDIETDRWFTNLAETGNTGCASIYIILEALFSSGRLEAGQRLLGFIPESGRFSHCFMHLTVV
;
A
#
# COMPACT_ATOMS: atom_id res chain seq x y z
N MET A 1 -18.30 -21.68 -8.93
CA MET A 1 -17.63 -21.17 -7.72
C MET A 1 -17.51 -19.66 -7.88
N SER A 2 -18.34 -18.88 -7.18
CA SER A 2 -18.26 -17.42 -7.20
C SER A 2 -17.13 -16.99 -6.27
N VAL A 3 -16.02 -16.51 -6.82
CA VAL A 3 -14.93 -15.91 -6.04
C VAL A 3 -15.40 -14.53 -5.62
N TYR A 4 -15.72 -14.35 -4.34
CA TYR A 4 -15.94 -13.04 -3.75
C TYR A 4 -14.57 -12.41 -3.48
N ILE A 5 -14.04 -11.67 -4.45
CA ILE A 5 -13.00 -10.68 -4.12
C ILE A 5 -13.71 -9.63 -3.27
N ASN A 6 -13.38 -9.58 -1.98
CA ASN A 6 -14.00 -8.67 -1.02
C ASN A 6 -14.05 -7.25 -1.59
N ARG A 7 -15.20 -6.57 -1.50
CA ARG A 7 -15.35 -5.14 -1.83
C ARG A 7 -14.63 -4.31 -0.76
N LEU A 8 -13.29 -4.32 -0.76
CA LEU A 8 -12.44 -3.54 0.14
C LEU A 8 -12.81 -2.04 0.09
N SER A 9 -13.24 -1.56 -1.08
CA SER A 9 -13.74 -0.19 -1.26
C SER A 9 -14.94 0.17 -0.37
N ALA A 10 -15.73 -0.79 0.12
CA ALA A 10 -16.81 -0.50 1.07
C ALA A 10 -16.28 -0.08 2.46
N TYR A 11 -15.02 -0.38 2.75
CA TYR A 11 -14.36 -0.10 4.03
C TYR A 11 -13.26 0.96 3.91
N LEU A 12 -12.90 1.36 2.69
CA LEU A 12 -11.94 2.41 2.43
C LEU A 12 -12.66 3.75 2.24
N PRO A 13 -12.31 4.79 3.00
CA PRO A 13 -12.99 6.07 2.92
C PRO A 13 -12.50 6.89 1.71
N GLY A 14 -13.44 7.47 0.95
CA GLY A 14 -13.16 8.27 -0.25
C GLY A 14 -13.78 7.64 -1.50
N GLU A 15 -13.71 8.36 -2.63
CA GLU A 15 -14.17 7.82 -3.91
C GLU A 15 -13.16 6.79 -4.45
N PRO A 16 -13.63 5.73 -5.13
CA PRO A 16 -12.75 4.79 -5.82
C PRO A 16 -11.86 5.52 -6.83
N VAL A 17 -10.59 5.12 -6.88
CA VAL A 17 -9.61 5.61 -7.84
C VAL A 17 -9.37 4.51 -8.88
N SER A 18 -9.14 4.88 -10.15
CA SER A 18 -8.82 3.91 -11.19
C SER A 18 -7.43 3.29 -10.95
N ASN A 19 -7.18 2.10 -11.52
CA ASN A 19 -5.85 1.48 -11.41
C ASN A 19 -4.77 2.33 -12.08
N ASP A 20 -5.06 2.88 -13.25
CA ASP A 20 -4.12 3.73 -14.00
C ASP A 20 -3.66 4.92 -13.15
N ASP A 21 -4.61 5.60 -12.48
CA ASP A 21 -4.32 6.75 -11.59
C ASP A 21 -3.55 6.37 -10.31
N ILE A 22 -3.60 5.11 -9.88
CA ILE A 22 -2.82 4.61 -8.73
C ILE A 22 -1.38 4.36 -9.17
N GLU A 23 -1.20 3.69 -10.31
CA GLU A 23 0.10 3.29 -10.84
C GLU A 23 0.97 4.49 -11.26
N THR A 24 0.37 5.55 -11.81
CA THR A 24 1.13 6.73 -12.27
C THR A 24 1.62 7.62 -11.13
N ASP A 25 0.75 7.98 -10.20
CA ASP A 25 1.00 9.14 -9.32
C ASP A 25 0.94 8.84 -7.82
N ARG A 26 0.39 7.70 -7.42
CA ARG A 26 0.12 7.38 -6.00
C ARG A 26 0.92 6.21 -5.46
N TRP A 27 1.54 5.42 -6.33
CA TRP A 27 2.42 4.34 -5.91
C TRP A 27 3.76 4.85 -5.41
N PHE A 28 4.18 4.28 -4.28
CA PHE A 28 5.49 4.48 -3.70
C PHE A 28 6.14 3.13 -3.43
N THR A 29 7.35 2.95 -3.94
CA THR A 29 8.17 1.76 -3.71
C THR A 29 9.65 2.17 -3.82
N ASN A 30 10.50 1.47 -3.08
CA ASN A 30 11.97 1.56 -3.18
C ASN A 30 12.60 0.19 -3.48
N LEU A 31 11.83 -0.68 -4.17
CA LEU A 31 12.24 -2.04 -4.51
C LEU A 31 13.52 -2.07 -5.36
N ALA A 32 13.69 -1.12 -6.27
CA ALA A 32 14.84 -1.06 -7.17
C ALA A 32 16.14 -0.73 -6.40
N GLU A 33 16.03 0.02 -5.32
CA GLU A 33 17.14 0.48 -4.49
C GLU A 33 17.47 -0.50 -3.36
N THR A 34 16.46 -1.17 -2.80
CA THR A 34 16.58 -1.97 -1.58
C THR A 34 16.43 -3.48 -1.80
N GLY A 35 15.92 -3.89 -2.96
CA GLY A 35 15.60 -5.28 -3.27
C GLY A 35 14.39 -5.83 -2.51
N ASN A 36 13.99 -7.06 -2.84
CA ASN A 36 12.90 -7.74 -2.15
C ASN A 36 13.42 -8.33 -0.83
N THR A 37 13.06 -7.70 0.29
CA THR A 37 13.47 -8.12 1.65
C THR A 37 12.36 -8.87 2.38
N GLY A 38 11.36 -9.39 1.65
CA GLY A 38 10.26 -10.16 2.21
C GLY A 38 9.47 -9.35 3.23
N CYS A 39 9.29 -9.89 4.43
CA CYS A 39 8.52 -9.23 5.50
C CYS A 39 9.12 -7.90 5.98
N ALA A 40 10.41 -7.65 5.75
CA ALA A 40 11.05 -6.39 6.10
C ALA A 40 10.70 -5.24 5.13
N SER A 41 10.22 -5.55 3.92
CA SER A 41 9.98 -4.57 2.86
C SER A 41 9.04 -3.45 3.31
N ILE A 42 7.97 -3.78 4.04
CA ILE A 42 7.00 -2.77 4.49
C ILE A 42 7.63 -1.73 5.43
N TYR A 43 8.53 -2.15 6.32
CA TYR A 43 9.21 -1.24 7.25
C TYR A 43 10.19 -0.33 6.51
N ILE A 44 10.94 -0.89 5.56
CA ILE A 44 11.90 -0.15 4.72
C ILE A 44 11.19 0.86 3.82
N ILE A 45 10.03 0.49 3.25
CA ILE A 45 9.19 1.38 2.45
C ILE A 45 8.65 2.52 3.31
N LEU A 46 8.11 2.23 4.49
CA LEU A 46 7.55 3.25 5.38
C LEU A 46 8.62 4.25 5.85
N GLU A 47 9.81 3.77 6.21
CA GLU A 47 10.94 4.63 6.59
C GLU A 47 11.33 5.56 5.43
N ALA A 48 11.49 5.01 4.22
CA ALA A 48 11.84 5.82 3.06
C ALA A 48 10.76 6.86 2.73
N LEU A 49 9.48 6.51 2.86
CA LEU A 49 8.38 7.44 2.65
C LEU A 49 8.35 8.54 3.73
N PHE A 50 8.52 8.16 4.99
CA PHE A 50 8.53 9.09 6.12
C PHE A 50 9.68 10.10 6.02
N SER A 51 10.87 9.61 5.69
CA SER A 51 12.08 10.42 5.50
C SER A 51 12.11 11.23 4.20
N SER A 52 11.18 10.99 3.26
CA SER A 52 11.13 11.71 1.97
C SER A 52 10.61 13.15 2.04
N GLY A 53 9.95 13.53 3.15
CA GLY A 53 9.30 14.84 3.28
C GLY A 53 8.03 15.03 2.42
N ARG A 54 7.51 13.96 1.80
CA ARG A 54 6.33 13.99 0.92
C ARG A 54 4.98 13.89 1.65
N LEU A 55 5.00 13.59 2.95
CA LEU A 55 3.79 13.33 3.74
C LEU A 55 3.19 14.63 4.27
N GLU A 56 1.87 14.76 4.14
CA GLU A 56 1.09 15.89 4.64
C GLU A 56 -0.02 15.42 5.58
N ALA A 57 -0.34 16.22 6.61
CA ALA A 57 -1.39 15.90 7.57
C ALA A 57 -2.74 15.64 6.88
N GLY A 58 -3.41 14.57 7.29
CA GLY A 58 -4.67 14.11 6.71
C GLY A 58 -4.53 13.19 5.49
N GLN A 59 -3.34 13.04 4.91
CA GLN A 59 -3.11 12.05 3.85
C GLN A 59 -3.32 10.63 4.37
N ARG A 60 -3.84 9.76 3.49
CA ARG A 60 -4.14 8.35 3.78
C ARG A 60 -3.23 7.45 2.97
N LEU A 61 -2.68 6.44 3.64
CA LEU A 61 -1.77 5.46 3.05
C LEU A 61 -2.42 4.09 3.13
N LEU A 62 -2.46 3.38 2.00
CA LEU A 62 -2.85 1.97 1.94
C LEU A 62 -1.61 1.12 1.66
N GLY A 63 -1.19 0.35 2.66
CA GLY A 63 -0.14 -0.65 2.51
C GLY A 63 -0.72 -1.99 2.04
N PHE A 64 -0.08 -2.60 1.06
CA PHE A 64 -0.38 -3.95 0.56
C PHE A 64 0.83 -4.85 0.73
N ILE A 65 0.69 -5.91 1.54
CA ILE A 65 1.77 -6.85 1.85
C ILE A 65 1.32 -8.26 1.45
N PRO A 66 1.64 -8.71 0.22
CA PRO A 66 1.34 -10.06 -0.24
C PRO A 66 2.36 -11.08 0.28
N GLU A 67 1.89 -12.31 0.51
CA GLU A 67 2.69 -13.49 0.84
C GLU A 67 2.23 -14.65 -0.06
N SER A 68 3.13 -15.18 -0.87
CA SER A 68 2.78 -16.16 -1.93
C SER A 68 2.80 -17.61 -1.46
N GLY A 69 3.47 -17.94 -0.35
CA GLY A 69 3.63 -19.31 0.16
C GLY A 69 2.30 -19.95 0.57
N ARG A 70 1.32 -19.16 1.02
CA ARG A 70 -0.08 -19.60 1.20
C ARG A 70 -1.11 -18.60 0.70
N PHE A 71 -0.74 -17.72 -0.23
CA PHE A 71 -1.62 -16.70 -0.80
C PHE A 71 -2.28 -15.80 0.27
N SER A 72 -1.51 -15.44 1.29
CA SER A 72 -1.98 -14.53 2.34
C SER A 72 -1.76 -13.08 1.94
N HIS A 73 -2.68 -12.21 2.30
CA HIS A 73 -2.59 -10.79 1.99
C HIS A 73 -2.90 -9.99 3.25
N CYS A 74 -1.99 -9.09 3.62
CA CYS A 74 -2.20 -8.13 4.68
C CYS A 74 -2.41 -6.74 4.06
N PHE A 75 -3.40 -6.02 4.57
CA PHE A 75 -3.66 -4.63 4.23
C PHE A 75 -3.54 -3.79 5.50
N MET A 76 -2.95 -2.61 5.37
CA MET A 76 -2.81 -1.64 6.45
C MET A 76 -3.28 -0.27 5.97
N HIS A 77 -4.10 0.41 6.74
CA HIS A 77 -4.57 1.76 6.44
C HIS A 77 -4.06 2.72 7.51
N LEU A 78 -3.26 3.70 7.10
CA LEU A 78 -2.67 4.71 7.98
C LEU A 78 -3.19 6.10 7.60
N THR A 79 -3.20 7.01 8.58
CA THR A 79 -3.50 8.43 8.37
C THR A 79 -2.39 9.25 8.99
N VAL A 80 -1.85 10.18 8.21
CA VAL A 80 -0.84 11.13 8.69
C VAL A 80 -1.53 12.14 9.63
N VAL A 81 -0.96 12.36 10.82
CA VAL A 81 -1.46 13.28 11.84
C VAL A 81 -0.51 14.45 12.07
#